data_AF-A0A352FUW8-F1
#
_entry.id   AF-A0A352FUW8-F1
#
_cell.length_a   1.000
_cell.length_b   1.000
_cell.length_c   1.000
_cell.angle_alpha   90.00
_cell.angle_beta   90.00
_cell.angle_gamma   90.00
#
_symmetry.space_group_name_H-M   'P 1'
#
loop_
_entity.id
_entity.type
_entity.pdbx_description
1 polymer ?
#
loop_
_entity_poly.entity_id
_entity_poly.type
_entity_poly.pdbx_seq_one_letter_code
_entity_poly.pdbx_strand_id
1 'polypeptide(L)'
;MDVVKTIVFVLLGWLLGLLSPRIIESIQRRYRRTDLRKSLFIELEGLRVTLASLLYVIASNDGTVNRELIELVEPIMREDKNFRESKPTAEVLGSLLKLTDEQFAINVAPKKPTGPISLKKISVPFLTSQLSSLYLFSPEFQRTALKICSRLAIINEEIDVAAFNYKKTFDRLPQQDHAIVVTNFIHSYRNIFGLCRPLIDDVNLLLSMKK
;
A
#
# COMPACT_ATOMS: atom_id res chain seq x y z
N MET A 1 -27.45 23.85 -58.13
CA MET A 1 -26.26 23.46 -57.32
C MET A 1 -26.46 23.69 -55.82
N ASP A 2 -27.25 24.67 -55.39
CA ASP A 2 -27.37 25.02 -53.97
C ASP A 2 -28.17 24.01 -53.12
N VAL A 3 -29.20 23.38 -53.68
CA VAL A 3 -29.99 22.35 -52.98
C VAL A 3 -29.12 21.14 -52.59
N VAL A 4 -28.22 20.71 -53.47
CA VAL A 4 -27.29 19.59 -53.19
C VAL A 4 -26.33 19.96 -52.07
N LYS A 5 -25.81 21.20 -52.06
CA LYS A 5 -24.95 21.69 -50.97
C LYS A 5 -25.70 21.68 -49.64
N THR A 6 -26.93 22.19 -49.60
CA THR A 6 -27.76 22.21 -48.38
C THR A 6 -28.02 20.80 -47.85
N ILE A 7 -28.37 19.86 -48.72
CA ILE A 7 -28.59 18.45 -48.32
C ILE A 7 -27.30 17.84 -47.75
N VAL A 8 -26.15 18.08 -48.38
CA VAL A 8 -24.85 17.61 -47.89
C VAL A 8 -24.50 18.20 -46.52
N PHE A 9 -24.75 19.49 -46.28
CA PHE A 9 -24.52 20.13 -44.97
C PHE A 9 -25.43 19.58 -43.87
N VAL A 10 -26.71 19.32 -44.18
CA VAL A 10 -27.64 18.72 -43.21
C VAL A 10 -27.23 17.28 -42.88
N LEU A 11 -26.83 16.49 -43.87
CA LEU A 11 -26.35 15.12 -43.66
C LEU A 11 -25.03 15.10 -42.85
N LEU A 12 -24.12 16.04 -43.12
CA LEU A 12 -22.88 16.19 -42.34
C LEU A 12 -23.17 16.59 -40.89
N GLY A 13 -24.11 17.51 -40.65
CA GLY A 13 -24.54 17.90 -39.31
C GLY A 13 -25.13 16.72 -38.53
N TRP A 14 -25.97 15.90 -39.18
CA TRP A 14 -26.52 14.67 -38.60
C TRP A 14 -25.43 13.64 -38.30
N LEU A 15 -24.52 13.41 -39.24
CA LEU A 15 -23.41 12.47 -39.07
C LEU A 15 -22.49 12.90 -37.92
N LEU A 16 -22.16 14.19 -37.83
CA LEU A 16 -21.39 14.77 -36.73
C LEU A 16 -22.14 14.66 -35.40
N GLY A 17 -23.44 14.93 -35.39
CA GLY A 17 -24.31 14.77 -34.21
C GLY A 17 -24.31 13.32 -33.69
N LEU A 18 -24.40 12.34 -34.59
CA LEU A 18 -24.42 10.92 -34.26
C LEU A 18 -23.04 10.38 -33.82
N LEU A 19 -21.96 10.87 -34.42
CA LEU A 19 -20.59 10.47 -34.08
C LEU A 19 -20.03 11.18 -32.85
N SER A 20 -20.54 12.38 -32.53
CA SER A 20 -20.03 13.20 -31.41
C SER A 20 -20.00 12.47 -30.06
N PRO A 21 -21.03 11.69 -29.64
CA PRO A 21 -21.02 11.06 -28.32
C PRO A 21 -19.93 10.00 -28.23
N ARG A 22 -19.72 9.21 -29.29
CA ARG A 22 -18.67 8.18 -29.33
C ARG A 22 -17.27 8.79 -29.29
N ILE A 23 -17.06 9.89 -30.00
CA ILE A 23 -15.78 10.61 -30.00
C ILE A 23 -15.52 11.22 -28.62
N ILE A 24 -16.51 11.92 -28.07
CA ILE A 24 -16.43 12.56 -26.75
C ILE A 24 -16.20 11.50 -25.67
N GLU A 25 -16.92 10.38 -25.68
CA GLU A 25 -16.76 9.29 -24.72
C GLU A 25 -15.36 8.69 -24.79
N SER A 26 -14.82 8.46 -26.00
CA SER A 26 -13.45 7.97 -26.18
C SER A 26 -12.40 8.93 -25.61
N ILE A 27 -12.56 10.23 -25.86
CA ILE A 27 -11.68 11.28 -25.34
C ILE A 27 -11.77 11.34 -23.81
N GLN A 28 -12.98 11.44 -23.26
CA GLN A 28 -13.22 11.49 -21.82
C GLN A 28 -12.70 10.23 -21.12
N ARG A 29 -12.87 9.05 -21.72
CA ARG A 29 -12.35 7.79 -21.20
C ARG A 29 -10.83 7.83 -21.05
N ARG A 30 -10.12 8.42 -22.00
CA ARG A 30 -8.65 8.57 -21.94
C ARG A 30 -8.22 9.53 -20.82
N TYR A 31 -8.88 10.68 -20.70
CA TYR A 31 -8.59 11.63 -19.62
C TYR A 31 -8.87 11.03 -18.25
N ARG A 32 -10.07 10.46 -18.07
CA ARG A 32 -10.47 9.80 -16.82
C ARG A 32 -9.51 8.68 -16.44
N ARG A 33 -9.10 7.83 -17.39
CA ARG A 33 -8.09 6.79 -17.13
C ARG A 33 -6.77 7.39 -16.66
N THR A 34 -6.31 8.47 -17.29
CA THR A 34 -5.04 9.13 -16.96
C THR A 34 -5.06 9.72 -15.55
N ASP A 35 -6.13 10.45 -15.21
CA ASP A 35 -6.28 11.08 -13.90
C ASP A 35 -6.42 10.04 -12.78
N LEU A 36 -7.28 9.03 -12.99
CA LEU A 36 -7.43 7.92 -12.05
C LEU A 36 -6.10 7.20 -11.82
N ARG A 37 -5.35 6.93 -12.90
CA ARG A 37 -4.06 6.27 -12.84
C ARG A 37 -3.06 7.06 -11.98
N LYS A 38 -2.97 8.37 -12.19
CA LYS A 38 -2.08 9.24 -11.43
C LYS A 38 -2.41 9.21 -9.94
N SER A 39 -3.68 9.39 -9.59
CA SER A 39 -4.13 9.40 -8.18
C SER A 39 -3.98 8.04 -7.50
N LEU A 40 -4.28 6.94 -8.21
CA LEU A 40 -4.05 5.57 -7.71
C LEU A 40 -2.57 5.35 -7.37
N PHE A 41 -1.65 5.77 -8.24
CA PHE A 41 -0.23 5.58 -7.98
C PHE A 41 0.29 6.38 -6.80
N ILE A 42 -0.21 7.61 -6.59
CA ILE A 42 0.17 8.40 -5.40
C ILE A 42 -0.27 7.68 -4.12
N GLU A 43 -1.50 7.16 -4.08
CA GLU A 43 -1.99 6.40 -2.92
C GLU A 43 -1.19 5.11 -2.72
N LEU A 44 -0.86 4.38 -3.79
CA LEU A 44 -0.09 3.15 -3.72
C LEU A 44 1.37 3.37 -3.30
N GLU A 45 1.99 4.47 -3.72
CA GLU A 45 3.30 4.91 -3.21
C GLU A 45 3.22 5.11 -1.68
N GLY A 46 2.18 5.77 -1.19
CA GLY A 46 1.94 5.93 0.25
C GLY A 46 1.64 4.65 1.01
N LEU A 47 0.87 3.74 0.41
CA LEU A 47 0.65 2.41 0.97
C LEU A 47 1.98 1.66 1.13
N ARG A 48 2.86 1.72 0.11
CA ARG A 48 4.17 1.08 0.14
C ARG A 48 5.03 1.58 1.30
N VAL A 49 5.10 2.90 1.51
CA VAL A 49 5.85 3.51 2.63
C VAL A 49 5.25 3.11 3.98
N THR A 50 3.92 3.09 4.07
CA THR A 50 3.22 2.69 5.31
C THR A 50 3.53 1.24 5.68
N LEU A 51 3.51 0.33 4.70
CA LEU A 51 3.84 -1.09 4.91
C LEU A 51 5.31 -1.29 5.28
N ALA A 52 6.23 -0.57 4.63
CA ALA A 52 7.65 -0.63 4.94
C ALA A 52 7.94 -0.12 6.37
N SER A 53 7.28 0.97 6.77
CA SER A 53 7.33 1.48 8.15
C SER A 53 6.79 0.45 9.14
N LEU A 54 5.65 -0.19 8.83
CA LEU A 54 5.06 -1.21 9.69
C LEU A 54 5.99 -2.42 9.88
N LEU A 55 6.61 -2.92 8.80
CA LEU A 55 7.61 -3.99 8.87
C LEU A 55 8.78 -3.61 9.79
N TYR A 56 9.33 -2.42 9.59
CA TYR A 56 10.46 -1.94 10.39
C TYR A 56 10.10 -1.79 11.87
N VAL A 57 8.94 -1.22 12.18
CA VAL A 57 8.50 -1.01 13.57
C VAL A 57 8.25 -2.35 14.27
N ILE A 58 7.61 -3.32 13.61
CA ILE A 58 7.39 -4.66 14.19
C ILE A 58 8.74 -5.35 14.43
N ALA A 59 9.64 -5.36 13.43
CA ALA A 59 10.93 -6.01 13.59
C ALA A 59 11.83 -5.33 14.63
N SER A 60 11.79 -4.00 14.71
CA SER A 60 12.53 -3.24 15.72
C SER A 60 12.00 -3.52 17.12
N ASN A 61 10.70 -3.72 17.27
CA ASN A 61 10.09 -4.08 18.55
C ASN A 61 10.45 -5.50 18.98
N ASP A 62 10.46 -6.44 18.03
CA ASP A 62 10.71 -7.86 18.28
C ASP A 62 12.20 -8.22 18.30
N GLY A 63 13.09 -7.25 18.00
CA GLY A 63 14.53 -7.46 17.93
C GLY A 63 14.96 -8.35 16.76
N THR A 64 14.16 -8.40 15.70
CA THR A 64 14.36 -9.23 14.50
C THR A 64 14.83 -8.44 13.28
N VAL A 65 15.28 -7.19 13.49
CA VAL A 65 15.87 -6.37 12.43
C VAL A 65 17.12 -7.04 11.90
N ASN A 66 17.13 -7.31 10.60
CA ASN A 66 18.28 -7.87 9.89
C ASN A 66 18.62 -6.99 8.67
N ARG A 67 19.76 -7.30 8.03
CA ARG A 67 20.24 -6.54 6.88
C ARG A 67 19.26 -6.59 5.70
N GLU A 68 18.69 -7.76 5.42
CA GLU A 68 17.71 -7.95 4.33
C GLU A 68 16.48 -7.05 4.49
N LEU A 69 15.95 -6.93 5.71
CA LEU A 69 14.81 -6.05 5.99
C LEU A 69 15.17 -4.58 5.73
N ILE A 70 16.35 -4.14 6.16
CA ILE A 70 16.78 -2.77 5.96
C ILE A 70 17.01 -2.49 4.46
N GLU A 71 17.64 -3.42 3.74
CA GLU A 71 17.82 -3.33 2.28
C GLU A 71 16.48 -3.25 1.53
N LEU A 72 15.42 -3.87 2.06
CA LEU A 72 14.07 -3.75 1.52
C LEU A 72 13.44 -2.39 1.84
N VAL A 73 13.51 -1.96 3.11
CA VAL A 73 12.74 -0.80 3.63
C VAL A 73 13.40 0.53 3.27
N GLU A 74 14.73 0.60 3.34
CA GLU A 74 15.52 1.82 3.12
C GLU A 74 15.23 2.48 1.76
N PRO A 75 15.28 1.78 0.61
CA PRO A 75 15.02 2.41 -0.68
C PRO A 75 13.57 2.87 -0.80
N ILE A 76 12.61 2.10 -0.25
CA ILE A 76 11.18 2.49 -0.24
C ILE A 76 11.00 3.82 0.49
N MET A 77 11.63 3.98 1.66
CA MET A 77 11.54 5.20 2.46
C MET A 77 12.30 6.37 1.84
N ARG A 78 13.39 6.11 1.10
CA ARG A 78 14.22 7.14 0.45
C ARG A 78 13.61 7.69 -0.83
N GLU A 79 13.07 6.81 -1.67
CA GLU A 79 12.58 7.14 -3.02
C GLU A 79 11.29 7.95 -3.02
N ASP A 80 10.54 7.93 -1.91
CA ASP A 80 9.23 8.56 -1.88
C ASP A 80 9.32 10.11 -1.90
N LYS A 81 8.64 10.69 -2.89
CA LYS A 81 8.59 12.15 -3.10
C LYS A 81 7.49 12.82 -2.30
N ASN A 82 6.43 12.08 -1.99
CA ASN A 82 5.20 12.56 -1.36
C ASN A 82 5.28 12.46 0.18
N PHE A 83 6.04 11.50 0.71
CA PHE A 83 6.18 11.22 2.14
C PHE A 83 7.55 11.66 2.66
N ARG A 84 7.82 12.98 2.70
CA ARG A 84 9.13 13.50 3.13
C ARG A 84 9.54 13.10 4.54
N GLU A 85 8.57 12.78 5.39
CA GLU A 85 8.74 12.35 6.77
C GLU A 85 9.46 10.99 6.89
N SER A 86 9.48 10.16 5.84
CA SER A 86 10.21 8.89 5.85
C SER A 86 11.72 9.05 5.62
N LYS A 87 12.18 10.20 5.14
CA LYS A 87 13.58 10.42 4.77
C LYS A 87 14.56 10.35 5.94
N PRO A 88 14.30 10.94 7.12
CA PRO A 88 15.18 10.77 8.28
C PRO A 88 15.35 9.30 8.66
N THR A 89 14.27 8.52 8.62
CA THR A 89 14.34 7.07 8.87
C THR A 89 15.20 6.38 7.80
N ALA A 90 15.03 6.71 6.52
CA ALA A 90 15.87 6.17 5.45
C ALA A 90 17.36 6.53 5.62
N GLU A 91 17.69 7.71 6.13
CA GLU A 91 19.07 8.10 6.42
C GLU A 91 19.68 7.29 7.57
N VAL A 92 18.91 7.08 8.64
CA VAL A 92 19.32 6.20 9.75
C VAL A 92 19.54 4.78 9.24
N LEU A 93 18.58 4.23 8.49
CA LEU A 93 18.67 2.90 7.88
C LEU A 93 19.88 2.77 6.95
N GLY A 94 20.11 3.77 6.10
CA GLY A 94 21.27 3.82 5.22
C GLY A 94 22.60 3.93 5.96
N SER A 95 22.62 4.55 7.15
CA SER A 95 23.82 4.55 8.01
C SER A 95 24.09 3.17 8.61
N LEU A 96 23.04 2.43 8.99
CA LEU A 96 23.16 1.05 9.51
C LEU A 96 23.71 0.09 8.45
N LEU A 97 23.32 0.24 7.18
CA LEU A 97 23.83 -0.60 6.08
C LEU A 97 25.34 -0.43 5.83
N LYS A 98 25.93 0.70 6.22
CA LYS A 98 27.37 0.97 6.06
C LYS A 98 28.23 0.33 7.16
N LEU A 99 27.61 -0.17 8.22
CA LEU A 99 28.31 -0.82 9.33
C LEU A 99 28.81 -2.21 8.92
N THR A 100 29.90 -2.66 9.56
CA THR A 100 30.30 -4.07 9.50
C THR A 100 29.27 -4.95 10.19
N ASP A 101 29.28 -6.26 9.92
CA ASP A 101 28.27 -7.16 10.51
C ASP A 101 28.35 -7.22 12.04
N GLU A 102 29.56 -7.11 12.61
CA GLU A 102 29.75 -7.01 14.06
C GLU A 102 29.16 -5.71 14.63
N GLN A 103 29.45 -4.57 14.01
CA GLN A 103 28.90 -3.27 14.41
C GLN A 103 27.38 -3.23 14.22
N PHE A 104 26.89 -3.83 13.15
CA PHE A 104 25.47 -3.96 12.86
C PHE A 104 24.78 -4.73 13.99
N ALA A 105 25.27 -5.92 14.32
CA ALA A 105 24.72 -6.76 15.38
C ALA A 105 24.67 -6.03 16.73
N ILE A 106 25.69 -5.23 17.07
CA ILE A 106 25.70 -4.40 18.30
C ILE A 106 24.60 -3.32 18.26
N ASN A 107 24.40 -2.67 17.11
CA ASN A 107 23.44 -1.57 16.96
C ASN A 107 21.98 -2.04 16.86
N VAL A 108 21.74 -3.22 16.27
CA VAL A 108 20.39 -3.83 16.16
C VAL A 108 20.11 -4.88 17.23
N ALA A 109 21.06 -5.13 18.14
CA ALA A 109 20.89 -6.07 19.23
C ALA A 109 19.55 -5.83 19.94
N PRO A 110 18.80 -6.90 20.26
CA PRO A 110 17.49 -6.78 20.88
C PRO A 110 17.62 -5.98 22.18
N LYS A 111 17.25 -4.70 22.11
CA LYS A 111 17.00 -3.89 23.30
C LYS A 111 15.76 -4.48 23.97
N LYS A 112 15.63 -4.32 25.30
CA LYS A 112 14.41 -4.75 25.99
C LYS A 112 13.20 -4.26 25.19
N PRO A 113 12.25 -5.15 24.84
CA PRO A 113 11.09 -4.75 24.06
C PRO A 113 10.45 -3.56 24.77
N THR A 114 10.19 -2.49 24.01
CA THR A 114 9.77 -1.19 24.56
C THR A 114 8.33 -1.21 25.09
N GLY A 115 7.72 -2.40 25.08
CA GLY A 115 6.33 -2.65 25.38
C GLY A 115 5.54 -2.94 24.11
N PRO A 116 4.24 -3.20 24.23
CA PRO A 116 3.36 -3.38 23.08
C PRO A 116 3.29 -2.10 22.24
N ILE A 117 3.53 -2.21 20.94
CA ILE A 117 3.23 -1.12 19.99
C ILE A 117 1.71 -1.06 19.74
N SER A 118 1.15 0.09 19.35
CA SER A 118 -0.25 0.17 18.90
C SER A 118 -0.29 0.21 17.39
N LEU A 119 -0.69 -0.89 16.76
CA LEU A 119 -0.86 -0.95 15.31
C LEU A 119 -2.13 -0.19 14.89
N LYS A 120 -2.03 0.54 13.78
CA LYS A 120 -3.15 1.30 13.20
C LYS A 120 -3.59 0.63 11.91
N LYS A 121 -4.91 0.62 11.68
CA LYS A 121 -5.49 0.14 10.42
C LYS A 121 -4.95 0.96 9.26
N ILE A 122 -4.69 0.28 8.16
CA ILE A 122 -4.20 0.86 6.92
C ILE A 122 -5.37 0.93 5.94
N SER A 123 -5.49 2.02 5.20
CA SER A 123 -6.58 2.20 4.24
C SER A 123 -6.08 2.74 2.91
N VAL A 124 -6.80 2.37 1.84
CA VAL A 124 -6.62 2.89 0.48
C VAL A 124 -7.96 3.43 -0.03
N PRO A 125 -8.45 4.55 0.55
CA PRO A 125 -9.78 5.10 0.28
C PRO A 125 -9.99 5.44 -1.20
N PHE A 126 -8.97 5.90 -1.91
CA PHE A 126 -9.10 6.24 -3.32
C PHE A 126 -9.28 4.97 -4.16
N LEU A 127 -8.40 3.97 -4.01
CA LEU A 127 -8.52 2.68 -4.71
C LEU A 127 -9.88 2.02 -4.44
N THR A 128 -10.32 1.98 -3.19
CA THR A 128 -11.62 1.42 -2.82
C THR A 128 -12.79 2.19 -3.44
N SER A 129 -12.74 3.52 -3.48
CA SER A 129 -13.76 4.34 -4.15
C SER A 129 -13.80 4.15 -5.68
N GLN A 130 -12.69 3.69 -6.28
CA GLN A 130 -12.53 3.56 -7.72
C GLN A 130 -12.60 2.12 -8.23
N LEU A 131 -13.03 1.15 -7.41
CA LEU A 131 -13.17 -0.25 -7.83
C LEU A 131 -14.08 -0.40 -9.06
N SER A 132 -15.18 0.35 -9.12
CA SER A 132 -16.10 0.36 -10.25
C SER A 132 -15.51 0.99 -11.51
N SER A 133 -14.41 1.75 -11.40
CA SER A 133 -13.68 2.36 -12.51
C SER A 133 -12.50 1.49 -13.00
N LEU A 134 -12.22 0.35 -12.35
CA LEU A 134 -11.07 -0.49 -12.71
C LEU A 134 -11.17 -1.12 -14.11
N TYR A 135 -12.37 -1.23 -14.69
CA TYR A 135 -12.59 -1.69 -16.08
C TYR A 135 -11.88 -0.82 -17.13
N LEU A 136 -11.43 0.38 -16.75
CA LEU A 136 -10.62 1.27 -17.60
C LEU A 136 -9.16 0.82 -17.75
N PHE A 137 -8.70 -0.14 -16.94
CA PHE A 137 -7.32 -0.64 -16.90
C PHE A 137 -7.22 -2.07 -17.47
N SER A 138 -5.99 -2.56 -17.65
CA SER A 138 -5.75 -3.93 -18.13
C SER A 138 -6.26 -4.97 -17.12
N PRO A 139 -6.63 -6.19 -17.56
CA PRO A 139 -7.05 -7.25 -16.64
C PRO A 139 -6.03 -7.56 -15.54
N GLU A 140 -4.74 -7.47 -15.86
CA GLU A 140 -3.66 -7.66 -14.89
C GLU A 140 -3.67 -6.57 -13.81
N PHE A 141 -3.84 -5.30 -14.18
CA PHE A 141 -3.96 -4.19 -13.23
C PHE A 141 -5.18 -4.40 -12.33
N GLN A 142 -6.32 -4.78 -12.90
CA GLN A 142 -7.55 -5.05 -12.15
C GLN A 142 -7.33 -6.16 -11.11
N ARG A 143 -6.74 -7.29 -11.54
CA ARG A 143 -6.43 -8.42 -10.67
C ARG A 143 -5.52 -8.01 -9.51
N THR A 144 -4.44 -7.30 -9.80
CA THR A 144 -3.47 -6.87 -8.77
C THR A 144 -4.09 -5.86 -7.81
N ALA A 145 -4.87 -4.90 -8.31
CA ALA A 145 -5.58 -3.92 -7.48
C ALA A 145 -6.56 -4.59 -6.50
N LEU A 146 -7.35 -5.57 -6.97
CA LEU A 146 -8.26 -6.33 -6.13
C LEU A 146 -7.51 -7.20 -5.11
N LYS A 147 -6.39 -7.80 -5.51
CA LYS A 147 -5.52 -8.58 -4.64
C LYS A 147 -4.93 -7.73 -3.51
N ILE A 148 -4.50 -6.49 -3.80
CA ILE A 148 -4.05 -5.51 -2.81
C ILE A 148 -5.17 -5.23 -1.80
N CYS A 149 -6.39 -4.95 -2.27
CA CYS A 149 -7.53 -4.68 -1.39
C CYS A 149 -7.84 -5.88 -0.47
N SER A 150 -7.85 -7.09 -1.01
CA SER A 150 -8.10 -8.31 -0.24
C SER A 150 -7.02 -8.57 0.81
N ARG A 151 -5.74 -8.47 0.44
CA ARG A 151 -4.62 -8.64 1.38
C ARG A 151 -4.58 -7.57 2.46
N LEU A 152 -4.90 -6.33 2.11
CA LEU A 152 -5.02 -5.24 3.09
C LEU A 152 -6.14 -5.50 4.10
N ALA A 153 -7.28 -6.05 3.65
CA ALA A 153 -8.37 -6.43 4.55
C ALA A 153 -7.93 -7.50 5.55
N ILE A 154 -7.20 -8.52 5.11
CA ILE A 154 -6.64 -9.58 5.98
C ILE A 154 -5.66 -8.98 7.00
N ILE A 155 -4.77 -8.07 6.58
CA ILE A 155 -3.86 -7.39 7.51
C ILE A 155 -4.63 -6.58 8.55
N ASN A 156 -5.68 -5.87 8.15
CA ASN A 156 -6.50 -5.09 9.07
C ASN A 156 -7.27 -5.97 10.07
N GLU A 157 -7.69 -7.17 9.67
CA GLU A 157 -8.28 -8.16 10.57
C GLU A 157 -7.27 -8.65 11.61
N GLU A 158 -6.03 -8.96 11.20
CA GLU A 158 -4.96 -9.30 12.15
C GLU A 158 -4.61 -8.13 13.09
N ILE A 159 -4.68 -6.88 12.60
CA ILE A 159 -4.53 -5.69 13.45
C ILE A 159 -5.65 -5.60 14.49
N ASP A 160 -6.89 -5.95 14.14
CA ASP A 160 -8.01 -6.00 15.09
C ASP A 160 -7.79 -7.08 16.15
N VAL A 161 -7.34 -8.27 15.74
CA VAL A 161 -6.98 -9.36 16.68
C VAL A 161 -5.85 -8.93 17.61
N ALA A 162 -4.81 -8.29 17.08
CA ALA A 162 -3.71 -7.75 17.89
C ALA A 162 -4.19 -6.70 18.89
N ALA A 163 -5.05 -5.76 18.45
CA ALA A 163 -5.61 -4.71 19.31
C ALA A 163 -6.50 -5.30 20.42
N PHE A 164 -7.29 -6.33 20.09
CA PHE A 164 -8.11 -7.05 21.05
C PHE A 164 -7.24 -7.75 22.12
N ASN A 165 -6.24 -8.52 21.70
CA ASN A 165 -5.33 -9.22 22.62
C ASN A 165 -4.52 -8.23 23.46
N TYR A 166 -4.05 -7.12 22.87
CA TYR A 166 -3.39 -6.05 23.61
C TYR A 166 -4.28 -5.51 24.72
N LYS A 167 -5.55 -5.21 24.44
CA LYS A 167 -6.49 -4.73 25.45
C LYS A 167 -6.66 -5.76 26.59
N LYS A 168 -6.69 -7.06 26.27
CA LYS A 168 -6.79 -8.15 27.25
C LYS A 168 -5.58 -8.26 28.18
N THR A 169 -4.41 -7.75 27.80
CA THR A 169 -3.24 -7.73 28.71
C THR A 169 -3.42 -6.83 29.93
N PHE A 170 -4.38 -5.89 29.89
CA PHE A 170 -4.70 -5.03 31.04
C PHE A 170 -5.82 -5.58 31.94
N ASP A 171 -6.49 -6.66 31.52
CA ASP A 171 -7.54 -7.29 32.32
C ASP A 171 -6.90 -8.13 33.45
N ARG A 172 -7.60 -8.25 34.59
CA ARG A 172 -7.18 -9.14 35.69
C ARG A 172 -7.46 -10.59 35.32
N LEU A 173 -6.51 -11.22 34.64
CA LEU A 173 -6.57 -12.62 34.23
C LEU A 173 -5.70 -13.50 35.15
N PRO A 174 -6.06 -14.79 35.33
CA PRO A 174 -5.13 -15.78 35.87
C PRO A 174 -3.82 -15.78 35.08
N GLN A 175 -2.69 -16.07 35.75
CA GLN A 175 -1.36 -15.97 35.13
C GLN A 175 -1.20 -16.82 33.87
N GLN A 176 -1.84 -18.00 33.82
CA GLN A 176 -1.87 -18.87 32.65
C GLN A 176 -2.60 -18.23 31.47
N ASP A 177 -3.77 -17.62 31.71
CA ASP A 177 -4.56 -16.95 30.68
C ASP A 177 -3.86 -15.69 30.17
N HIS A 178 -3.21 -14.95 31.07
CA HIS A 178 -2.41 -13.79 30.69
C HIS A 178 -1.25 -14.18 29.76
N ALA A 179 -0.55 -15.28 30.05
CA ALA A 179 0.53 -15.79 29.19
C ALA A 179 0.00 -16.15 27.79
N ILE A 180 -1.17 -16.80 27.69
CA ILE A 180 -1.81 -17.13 26.41
C ILE A 180 -2.14 -15.86 25.61
N VAL A 181 -2.71 -14.84 26.26
CA VAL A 181 -3.04 -13.56 25.60
C VAL A 181 -1.77 -12.88 25.05
N VAL A 182 -0.69 -12.86 25.82
CA VAL A 182 0.60 -12.29 25.38
C VAL A 182 1.17 -13.08 24.19
N THR A 183 1.12 -14.41 24.24
CA THR A 183 1.55 -15.26 23.12
C THR A 183 0.73 -14.99 21.87
N ASN A 184 -0.59 -14.93 21.98
CA ASN A 184 -1.48 -14.63 20.85
C ASN A 184 -1.21 -13.24 20.25
N PHE A 185 -0.97 -12.24 21.11
CA PHE A 185 -0.60 -10.90 20.68
C PHE A 185 0.71 -10.89 19.87
N ILE A 186 1.75 -11.59 20.34
CA ILE A 186 3.03 -11.72 19.62
C ILE A 186 2.83 -12.46 18.29
N HIS A 187 1.98 -13.51 18.26
CA HIS A 187 1.66 -14.22 17.03
C HIS A 187 1.01 -13.30 15.99
N SER A 188 0.07 -12.44 16.38
CA SER A 188 -0.53 -11.46 15.46
C SER A 188 0.52 -10.55 14.84
N TYR A 189 1.56 -10.12 15.56
CA TYR A 189 2.64 -9.29 15.00
C TYR A 189 3.45 -10.02 13.94
N ARG A 190 3.78 -11.29 14.20
CA ARG A 190 4.48 -12.14 13.23
C ARG A 190 3.63 -12.39 11.99
N ASN A 191 2.33 -12.60 12.16
CA ASN A 191 1.40 -12.76 11.04
C ASN A 191 1.35 -11.49 10.18
N ILE A 192 1.14 -10.33 10.81
CA ILE A 192 1.12 -9.03 10.12
C ILE A 192 2.44 -8.80 9.37
N PHE A 193 3.58 -9.06 10.01
CA PHE A 193 4.89 -8.96 9.38
C PHE A 193 4.99 -9.85 8.13
N GLY A 194 4.58 -11.12 8.24
CA GLY A 194 4.58 -12.07 7.13
C GLY A 194 3.64 -11.69 5.99
N LEU A 195 2.53 -11.00 6.28
CA LEU A 195 1.55 -10.55 5.28
C LEU A 195 1.98 -9.25 4.56
N CYS A 196 2.72 -8.37 5.23
CA CYS A 196 3.15 -7.10 4.67
C CYS A 196 4.08 -7.26 3.46
N ARG A 197 5.01 -8.22 3.48
CA ARG A 197 5.99 -8.38 2.39
C ARG A 197 5.34 -8.78 1.06
N PRO A 198 4.50 -9.83 0.99
CA PRO A 198 3.75 -10.13 -0.24
C PRO A 198 2.87 -8.97 -0.73
N LEU A 199 2.34 -8.14 0.18
CA LEU A 199 1.55 -6.96 -0.21
C LEU A 199 2.44 -5.86 -0.81
N ILE A 200 3.63 -5.62 -0.27
CA ILE A 200 4.63 -4.72 -0.87
C ILE A 200 4.98 -5.19 -2.28
N ASP A 201 5.14 -6.49 -2.50
CA ASP A 201 5.44 -7.05 -3.83
C ASP A 201 4.30 -6.78 -4.82
N ASP A 202 3.04 -6.96 -4.41
CA ASP A 202 1.88 -6.64 -5.27
C ASP A 202 1.80 -5.15 -5.57
N VAL A 203 2.09 -4.28 -4.59
CA VAL A 203 2.13 -2.83 -4.78
C VAL A 203 3.25 -2.45 -5.75
N ASN A 204 4.44 -3.02 -5.60
CA ASN A 204 5.57 -2.80 -6.52
C ASN A 204 5.25 -3.26 -7.94
N LEU A 205 4.62 -4.43 -8.08
CA LEU A 205 4.16 -4.94 -9.37
C LEU A 205 3.21 -3.93 -10.02
N LEU A 206 2.22 -3.42 -9.29
CA LEU A 206 1.26 -2.46 -9.82
C LEU A 206 1.91 -1.11 -10.16
N LEU A 207 2.82 -0.61 -9.30
CA LEU A 207 3.60 0.60 -9.56
C LEU A 207 4.51 0.48 -10.80
N SER A 208 5.01 -0.72 -11.11
CA SER A 208 5.79 -0.97 -12.33
C SER A 208 4.98 -0.80 -13.63
N MET A 209 3.64 -0.92 -13.53
CA MET A 209 2.69 -0.71 -14.63
C MET A 209 2.40 0.78 -14.90
N LYS A 210 3.23 1.70 -14.38
CA LYS A 210 3.12 3.15 -14.61
C LYS A 210 3.39 3.56 -16.07
N LYS A 211 4.03 2.67 -16.84
CA LYS A 211 4.29 2.84 -18.28
C LYS A 211 2.99 2.90 -19.11
#